data_AF-A0A840RV74-F1
#
_entry.id   AF-A0A840RV74-F1
#
_cell.length_a   1.000
_cell.length_b   1.000
_cell.length_c   1.000
_cell.angle_alpha   90.00
_cell.angle_beta   90.00
_cell.angle_gamma   90.00
#
_symmetry.space_group_name_H-M   'P 1'
#
loop_
_entity.id
_entity.type
_entity.pdbx_description
1 polymer ?
#
loop_
_entity_poly.entity_id
_entity_poly.type
_entity_poly.pdbx_seq_one_letter_code
_entity_poly.pdbx_strand_id
1 'polypeptide(L)' 'MTSDDLRAWQSAMQFTYDSAADALGVSRATYANYINDHTRIPKMLGLACAALCAKLESWTA' A
#
# COMPACT_ATOMS: atom_id res chain seq x y z
N MET A 1 -4.36 -9.36 -2.93
CA MET A 1 -4.69 -8.15 -2.17
C MET A 1 -5.78 -7.42 -2.91
N THR A 2 -6.94 -7.35 -2.27
CA THR A 2 -8.13 -6.61 -2.66
C THR A 2 -8.09 -5.21 -2.05
N SER A 3 -9.02 -4.36 -2.46
CA SER A 3 -9.18 -3.01 -1.92
C SER A 3 -9.52 -3.00 -0.42
N ASP A 4 -10.22 -4.05 0.04
CA ASP A 4 -10.53 -4.27 1.46
C ASP A 4 -9.28 -4.67 2.25
N ASP A 5 -8.48 -5.60 1.73
CA ASP A 5 -7.19 -5.99 2.34
C ASP A 5 -6.26 -4.77 2.50
N LEU A 6 -6.28 -3.86 1.52
CA LEU A 6 -5.44 -2.67 1.49
C LEU A 6 -5.89 -1.64 2.56
N ARG A 7 -7.20 -1.52 2.78
CA ARG A 7 -7.77 -0.71 3.86
C ARG A 7 -7.50 -1.33 5.25
N ALA A 8 -7.58 -2.66 5.37
CA ALA A 8 -7.21 -3.37 6.59
C ALA A 8 -5.72 -3.16 6.92
N TRP A 9 -4.85 -3.28 5.93
CA TRP A 9 -3.41 -2.99 6.08
C TRP A 9 -3.15 -1.54 6.52
N GLN A 10 -3.82 -0.57 5.88
CA GLN A 10 -3.71 0.84 6.25
C GLN A 10 -4.09 1.07 7.72
N SER A 11 -5.21 0.47 8.15
CA SER A 11 -5.68 0.58 9.53
C SER A 11 -4.72 -0.11 10.51
N ALA A 12 -4.15 -1.26 10.15
CA ALA A 12 -3.21 -2.00 10.99
C ALA A 12 -1.88 -1.25 11.18
N MET A 13 -1.41 -0.56 10.14
CA MET A 13 -0.20 0.27 10.18
C MET A 13 -0.45 1.67 10.77
N GLN A 14 -1.71 2.02 11.06
CA GLN A 14 -2.13 3.36 11.50
C GLN A 14 -1.73 4.49 10.54
N PHE A 15 -1.67 4.19 9.24
CA PHE A 15 -1.31 5.18 8.23
C PHE A 15 -2.50 6.01 7.77
N THR A 16 -2.24 7.27 7.46
CA THR A 16 -3.19 8.10 6.71
C THR A 16 -3.15 7.74 5.22
N TYR A 17 -4.07 8.27 4.42
CA TYR A 17 -4.01 8.10 2.95
C TYR A 17 -2.71 8.62 2.34
N ASP A 18 -2.19 9.71 2.91
CA ASP A 18 -0.98 10.36 2.41
C ASP A 18 0.26 9.55 2.81
N SER A 19 0.36 9.17 4.09
CA SER A 19 1.48 8.37 4.61
C SER A 19 1.53 6.97 3.98
N ALA A 20 0.38 6.35 3.71
CA ALA A 20 0.32 5.07 3.02
C ALA A 20 0.77 5.17 1.55
N ALA A 21 0.43 6.27 0.88
CA ALA A 21 0.87 6.51 -0.49
C ALA A 21 2.38 6.75 -0.55
N ASP A 22 2.91 7.55 0.38
CA ASP A 22 4.35 7.81 0.55
C ASP A 22 5.14 6.52 0.82
N ALA A 23 4.70 5.72 1.79
CA ALA A 23 5.35 4.45 2.14
C ALA A 23 5.36 3.43 0.98
N LEU A 24 4.37 3.51 0.08
CA LEU A 24 4.30 2.66 -1.11
C LEU A 24 4.99 3.29 -2.33
N GLY A 25 5.47 4.54 -2.24
CA GLY A 25 6.08 5.27 -3.34
C GLY A 25 5.12 5.61 -4.48
N VAL A 26 3.83 5.78 -4.18
CA VAL A 26 2.78 6.10 -5.18
C VAL A 26 2.15 7.47 -4.89
N SER A 27 1.53 8.06 -5.90
CA SER A 27 0.78 9.30 -5.70
C SER A 27 -0.48 9.06 -4.86
N ARG A 28 -0.92 10.06 -4.09
CA ARG A 28 -2.17 10.02 -3.32
C ARG A 28 -3.39 9.70 -4.19
N ALA A 29 -3.44 10.24 -5.41
CA ALA A 29 -4.52 9.96 -6.36
C ALA A 29 -4.53 8.49 -6.81
N THR A 30 -3.36 7.91 -7.06
CA THR A 30 -3.20 6.50 -7.40
C THR A 30 -3.64 5.61 -6.23
N TYR A 31 -3.24 5.95 -5.00
CA TYR A 31 -3.67 5.22 -3.81
C TYR A 31 -5.19 5.27 -3.60
N ALA A 32 -5.82 6.43 -3.82
CA ALA A 32 -7.27 6.56 -3.77
C ALA A 32 -7.98 5.71 -4.84
N ASN A 33 -7.42 5.59 -6.04
CA ASN A 33 -7.98 4.73 -7.09
C ASN A 33 -7.91 3.23 -6.72
N TYR A 34 -6.89 2.82 -5.97
CA TYR A 34 -6.81 1.45 -5.44
C TYR A 34 -7.86 1.20 -4.35
N ILE A 35 -8.06 2.14 -3.42
CA ILE A 35 -9.06 1.98 -2.34
C ILE A 35 -10.49 1.98 -2.89
N ASN A 36 -10.78 2.80 -3.90
CA ASN A 36 -12.12 2.88 -4.50
C ASN A 36 -12.39 1.80 -5.55
N ASP A 37 -11.49 0.83 -5.72
CA ASP A 37 -11.62 -0.29 -6.67
C ASP A 37 -11.75 0.15 -8.14
N HIS A 38 -11.37 1.39 -8.46
CA HIS A 38 -11.40 1.93 -9.83
C HIS A 38 -10.33 1.29 -10.73
N THR A 39 -9.28 0.75 -10.12
CA THR A 39 -8.14 0.14 -10.82
C THR A 39 -7.71 -1.14 -10.13
N ARG A 40 -7.34 -2.14 -10.92
CA ARG A 40 -6.83 -3.41 -10.40
C ARG A 40 -5.52 -3.17 -9.65
N ILE A 41 -5.47 -3.61 -8.38
CA ILE A 41 -4.27 -3.54 -7.56
C ILE A 41 -3.18 -4.44 -8.17
N PRO A 42 -1.99 -3.90 -8.49
CA PRO A 42 -0.90 -4.69 -9.03
C PRO A 42 -0.35 -5.65 -7.96
N LYS A 43 0.08 -6.85 -8.38
CA LYS A 43 0.62 -7.86 -7.46
C LYS A 43 1.83 -7.37 -6.66
N MET A 44 2.64 -6.48 -7.24
CA MET A 44 3.79 -5.87 -6.57
C MET A 44 3.39 -5.05 -5.35
N LEU A 45 2.24 -4.36 -5.37
CA LEU A 45 1.75 -3.59 -4.23
C LEU A 45 1.38 -4.51 -3.06
N GLY A 46 0.84 -5.70 -3.38
CA GLY A 46 0.68 -6.82 -2.45
C GLY A 46 1.96 -7.17 -1.71
N LEU A 47 3.06 -7.34 -2.45
CA LEU A 47 4.38 -7.61 -1.87
C LEU A 47 4.91 -6.43 -1.05
N ALA A 48 4.74 -5.20 -1.52
CA ALA A 48 5.21 -4.00 -0.82
C ALA A 48 4.54 -3.84 0.55
N CYS A 49 3.22 -4.01 0.65
CA CYS A 49 2.52 -3.97 1.93
C CYS A 49 3.00 -5.08 2.88
N ALA A 50 3.22 -6.29 2.37
CA ALA A 50 3.76 -7.40 3.15
C ALA A 50 5.19 -7.12 3.64
N ALA A 51 6.04 -6.55 2.78
CA ALA A 51 7.40 -6.15 3.13
C ALA A 51 7.41 -5.07 4.24
N LEU A 52 6.54 -4.06 4.13
CA LEU A 52 6.40 -3.04 5.17
C LEU A 52 5.92 -3.62 6.50
N CYS A 53 4.96 -4.55 6.49
CA CYS A 53 4.55 -5.27 7.70
C CYS A 53 5.68 -6.10 8.31
N ALA A 54 6.53 -6.70 7.48
CA ALA A 54 7.71 -7.43 7.91
C ALA A 54 8.90 -6.51 8.28
N LYS A 55 8.74 -5.17 8.18
CA LYS A 55 9.79 -4.16 8.37
C LYS A 55 11.02 -4.39 7.50
N LEU A 56 10.80 -4.88 6.28
CA LEU A 56 11.85 -5.06 5.29
C LEU A 56 12.10 -3.73 4.57
N GLU A 57 13.37 -3.36 4.47
CA GLU A 57 13.81 -2.16 3.76
C GLU A 57 14.19 -2.48 2.31
N SER A 58 14.34 -1.45 1.48
CA SER A 58 14.81 -1.59 0.10
C SER A 58 16.19 -2.27 0.07
N TRP A 59 16.40 -3.14 -0.91
CA TRP A 59 17.70 -3.81 -1.08
C TRP A 59 18.84 -2.79 -1.20
N THR A 60 19.71 -2.77 -0.19
CA THR A 60 21.01 -2.11 -0.22
C THR A 60 22.09 -3.18 -0.35
N ALA A 61 22.79 -3.19 -1.49
CA ALA A 61 23.90 -4.13 -1.77
C ALA A 61 25.13 -3.83 -0.90
#